data_AF-A0A512J6K0-F1
#
_entry.id   AF-A0A512J6K0-F1
#
_cell.length_a   1.000
_cell.length_b   1.000
_cell.length_c   1.000
_cell.angle_alpha   90.00
_cell.angle_beta   90.00
_cell.angle_gamma   90.00
#
_symmetry.space_group_name_H-M   'P 1'
#
loop_
_entity.id
_entity.type
_entity.pdbx_description
1 polymer ?
#
loop_
_entity_poly.entity_id
_entity_poly.type
_entity_poly.pdbx_seq_one_letter_code
_entity_poly.pdbx_strand_id
1 'polypeptide(L)'
;MPAALLARPDLPEHLTFAWDAFWDLSNDRALGFGVVGPIPWSSIDRYAGRVGVSDPEEFERLVRLIRAMDAVWRERMREEMKAADNP
;
A
#
# COMPACT_ATOMS: atom_id res chain seq x y z
N MET A 1 24.33 -7.56 17.54
CA MET A 1 23.32 -7.30 16.49
C MET A 1 22.76 -8.65 16.04
N PRO A 2 21.43 -8.86 15.98
CA PRO A 2 20.84 -10.08 15.41
C PRO A 2 21.23 -10.30 13.96
N ALA A 3 21.39 -11.56 13.54
CA ALA A 3 21.82 -11.92 12.18
C ALA A 3 20.90 -11.34 11.08
N ALA A 4 19.60 -11.24 11.35
CA ALA A 4 18.62 -10.64 10.44
C ALA A 4 18.89 -9.15 10.13
N LEU A 5 19.54 -8.41 11.03
CA LEU A 5 19.88 -7.00 10.79
C LEU A 5 21.17 -6.82 9.98
N LEU A 6 22.02 -7.84 9.90
CA LEU A 6 23.27 -7.80 9.13
C LEU A 6 23.04 -7.97 7.62
N ALA A 7 21.94 -8.60 7.22
CA ALA A 7 21.57 -8.84 5.82
C ALA A 7 20.45 -7.90 5.33
N ARG A 8 20.24 -6.77 6.02
CA ARG A 8 19.19 -5.81 5.64
C ARG A 8 19.50 -5.24 4.26
N PRO A 9 18.58 -5.32 3.28
CA PRO A 9 18.79 -4.73 1.97
C PRO A 9 18.77 -3.20 2.06
N ASP A 10 19.63 -2.55 1.27
CA ASP A 10 19.48 -1.12 1.00
C ASP A 10 18.37 -0.93 -0.02
N LEU A 11 17.31 -0.23 0.38
CA LEU A 11 16.15 0.02 -0.46
C LEU A 11 16.33 1.35 -1.21
N PRO A 12 16.15 1.37 -2.54
CA PRO A 12 16.03 2.60 -3.30
C PRO A 12 14.98 3.53 -2.70
N GLU A 13 15.26 4.83 -2.64
CA GLU A 13 14.39 5.85 -2.00
C GLU A 13 12.96 5.81 -2.53
N HIS A 14 12.78 5.63 -3.85
CA HIS A 14 11.47 5.56 -4.48
C HIS A 14 10.62 4.35 -4.01
N LEU A 15 11.25 3.26 -3.58
CA LEU A 15 10.54 2.10 -3.02
C LEU A 15 10.14 2.36 -1.57
N THR A 16 11.01 3.00 -0.79
CA THR A 16 10.69 3.45 0.58
C THR A 16 9.53 4.44 0.55
N PHE A 17 9.57 5.42 -0.35
CA PHE A 17 8.49 6.38 -0.55
C PHE A 17 7.16 5.71 -0.91
N ALA A 18 7.16 4.77 -1.86
CA ALA A 18 5.94 4.05 -2.23
C ALA A 18 5.40 3.21 -1.06
N TRP A 19 6.28 2.58 -0.29
CA TRP A 19 5.93 1.80 0.90
C TRP A 19 5.27 2.66 1.98
N ASP A 20 5.86 3.82 2.28
CA ASP A 20 5.30 4.76 3.26
C ASP A 20 3.95 5.30 2.78
N ALA A 21 3.85 5.71 1.51
CA ALA A 21 2.60 6.17 0.91
C ALA A 21 1.47 5.13 1.00
N PHE A 22 1.79 3.84 0.84
CA PHE A 22 0.81 2.76 0.99
C PHE A 22 0.24 2.69 2.42
N TRP A 23 1.08 2.85 3.44
CA TRP A 23 0.64 2.85 4.83
C TRP A 23 -0.14 4.12 5.19
N ASP A 24 0.28 5.28 4.70
CA ASP A 24 -0.42 6.54 4.93
C ASP A 24 -1.84 6.51 4.33
N LEU A 25 -1.98 5.95 3.13
CA LEU A 25 -3.25 5.80 2.42
C LEU A 25 -4.11 4.65 2.93
N SER A 26 -3.59 3.82 3.85
CA SER A 26 -4.24 2.57 4.20
C SER A 26 -5.61 2.74 4.89
N ASN A 27 -5.82 3.89 5.53
CA ASN A 27 -7.06 4.22 6.25
C ASN A 27 -8.14 4.83 5.34
N ASP A 28 -7.81 5.17 4.09
CA ASP A 28 -8.76 5.75 3.13
C ASP A 28 -9.65 4.68 2.46
N ARG A 29 -9.39 3.40 2.73
CA ARG A 29 -10.13 2.29 2.14
C ARG A 29 -11.58 2.29 2.60
N ALA A 30 -12.47 1.99 1.66
CA ALA A 30 -13.85 1.68 2.01
C ALA A 30 -13.93 0.33 2.74
N LEU A 31 -14.63 0.32 3.86
CA LEU A 31 -14.98 -0.89 4.61
C LEU A 31 -16.46 -1.18 4.43
N GLY A 32 -16.83 -2.41 4.04
CA GLY A 32 -18.25 -2.78 3.90
C GLY A 32 -18.49 -4.26 3.68
N PHE A 33 -19.61 -4.77 4.21
CA PHE A 33 -20.08 -6.17 4.04
C PHE A 33 -19.01 -7.26 4.23
N GLY A 34 -18.10 -7.10 5.20
CA GLY A 34 -17.02 -8.07 5.43
C GLY A 34 -15.97 -8.11 4.32
N VAL A 35 -15.86 -7.05 3.50
CA VAL A 35 -14.87 -6.92 2.44
C VAL A 35 -14.12 -5.60 2.63
N VAL A 36 -12.81 -5.63 2.37
CA VAL A 36 -11.99 -4.42 2.31
C VAL A 36 -11.82 -3.99 0.85
N GLY A 37 -12.27 -2.78 0.54
CA GLY A 37 -12.14 -2.17 -0.79
C GLY A 37 -10.72 -1.73 -1.10
N PRO A 38 -10.39 -1.52 -2.38
CA PRO A 38 -9.09 -0.98 -2.78
C PRO A 38 -8.88 0.45 -2.26
N ILE A 39 -7.62 0.88 -2.16
CA ILE A 39 -7.30 2.31 -1.96
C ILE A 39 -7.88 3.10 -3.15
N PRO A 40 -8.72 4.14 -2.90
CA PRO A 40 -9.29 4.96 -3.98
C PRO A 40 -8.20 5.67 -4.79
N TRP A 41 -8.33 5.69 -6.12
CA TRP A 41 -7.39 6.43 -6.98
C TRP A 41 -7.34 7.91 -6.64
N SER A 42 -8.48 8.52 -6.31
CA SER A 42 -8.58 9.93 -5.91
C SER A 42 -7.84 10.24 -4.60
N SER A 43 -7.69 9.25 -3.71
CA SER A 43 -6.84 9.40 -2.53
C SER A 43 -5.35 9.41 -2.91
N ILE A 44 -4.94 8.55 -3.85
CA ILE A 44 -3.56 8.52 -4.38
C ILE A 44 -3.23 9.85 -5.08
N ASP A 45 -4.15 10.34 -5.92
CA ASP A 45 -4.04 11.63 -6.61
C ASP A 45 -3.86 12.80 -5.63
N ARG A 46 -4.72 12.88 -4.60
CA ARG A 46 -4.62 13.90 -3.55
C ARG A 46 -3.32 13.80 -2.76
N TYR A 47 -2.89 12.58 -2.44
CA TYR A 47 -1.63 12.36 -1.73
C TYR A 47 -0.43 12.81 -2.57
N ALA A 48 -0.37 12.41 -3.84
CA ALA A 48 0.65 12.83 -4.79
C ALA A 48 0.78 14.36 -4.86
N GLY A 49 -0.35 15.06 -4.98
CA GLY A 49 -0.37 16.53 -4.93
C GLY A 49 0.14 17.11 -3.60
N ARG A 50 -0.16 16.48 -2.46
CA ARG A 50 0.31 16.93 -1.13
C ARG A 50 1.81 16.79 -0.94
N VAL A 51 2.42 15.73 -1.49
CA VAL A 51 3.85 15.45 -1.33
C VAL A 51 4.71 15.97 -2.50
N GLY A 52 4.08 16.64 -3.47
CA GLY A 52 4.78 17.31 -4.57
C GLY A 52 5.14 16.41 -5.75
N VAL A 53 4.50 15.25 -5.89
CA VAL A 53 4.63 14.43 -7.11
C VAL A 53 3.83 15.10 -8.22
N SER A 54 4.54 15.80 -9.12
CA SER A 54 3.95 16.54 -10.23
C SER A 54 4.23 15.94 -11.61
N ASP A 55 5.22 15.06 -11.71
CA ASP A 55 5.54 14.38 -12.97
C ASP A 55 4.52 13.25 -13.25
N PRO A 56 3.91 13.21 -14.46
CA PRO A 56 2.93 12.18 -14.78
C PRO A 56 3.46 10.75 -14.73
N GLU A 57 4.72 10.51 -15.13
CA GLU A 57 5.30 9.17 -15.14
C GLU A 57 5.60 8.68 -13.71
N GLU A 58 6.07 9.58 -12.84
CA GLU A 58 6.24 9.33 -11.41
C GLU A 58 4.91 9.01 -10.74
N PHE A 59 3.86 9.78 -11.05
CA PHE A 59 2.53 9.54 -10.53
C PHE A 59 1.98 8.18 -10.98
N GLU A 60 2.10 7.84 -12.27
CA GLU A 60 1.70 6.52 -12.76
C GLU A 60 2.47 5.39 -12.09
N ARG A 61 3.79 5.58 -11.86
CA ARG A 61 4.62 4.61 -11.15
C ARG A 61 4.13 4.42 -9.71
N LEU A 62 3.83 5.50 -8.99
CA LEU A 62 3.29 5.46 -7.64
C LEU A 62 1.95 4.69 -7.61
N VAL A 63 1.03 5.01 -8.52
CA VAL A 63 -0.26 4.33 -8.64
C VAL A 63 -0.08 2.82 -8.89
N ARG A 64 0.85 2.45 -9.80
CA ARG A 64 1.14 1.03 -10.10
C ARG A 64 1.66 0.29 -8.87
N LEU A 65 2.59 0.88 -8.13
CA LEU A 65 3.18 0.27 -6.93
C LEU A 65 2.14 0.13 -5.80
N ILE A 66 1.36 1.19 -5.51
CA ILE A 66 0.32 1.16 -4.48
C ILE A 66 -0.72 0.08 -4.79
N ARG A 67 -1.19 -0.01 -6.05
CA ARG A 67 -2.18 -1.02 -6.45
C ARG A 67 -1.65 -2.44 -6.34
N ALA A 68 -0.37 -2.67 -6.65
CA ALA A 68 0.24 -3.98 -6.49
C ALA A 68 0.30 -4.40 -5.02
N MET A 69 0.76 -3.51 -4.13
CA MET A 69 0.79 -3.78 -2.68
C MET A 69 -0.62 -3.98 -2.10
N ASP A 70 -1.57 -3.14 -2.51
CA ASP A 70 -2.96 -3.20 -2.07
C ASP A 70 -3.66 -4.49 -2.48
N ALA A 71 -3.36 -5.03 -3.67
CA ALA A 71 -3.90 -6.31 -4.10
C ALA A 71 -3.47 -7.46 -3.16
N VAL A 72 -2.17 -7.53 -2.83
CA VAL A 72 -1.62 -8.56 -1.93
C VAL A 72 -2.16 -8.39 -0.51
N TRP A 73 -2.21 -7.16 -0.01
CA TRP A 73 -2.72 -6.89 1.34
C TRP A 73 -4.21 -7.27 1.45
N ARG A 74 -5.04 -6.93 0.46
CA ARG A 74 -6.47 -7.31 0.44
C ARG A 74 -6.68 -8.81 0.31
N GLU A 75 -5.81 -9.52 -0.40
CA GLU A 75 -5.83 -10.98 -0.43
C GLU A 75 -5.61 -11.58 0.95
N ARG A 76 -4.55 -11.16 1.64
CA ARG A 76 -4.27 -11.59 3.02
C ARG A 76 -5.44 -11.30 3.96
N MET A 77 -6.03 -10.10 3.91
CA MET A 77 -7.18 -9.75 4.76
C MET A 77 -8.41 -10.64 4.49
N ARG A 78 -8.67 -11.01 3.24
CA ARG A 78 -9.75 -11.95 2.91
C ARG A 78 -9.50 -13.33 3.51
N GLU A 79 -8.26 -13.79 3.53
CA GLU A 79 -7.88 -15.07 4.14
C GLU A 79 -8.04 -15.04 5.66
N GLU A 80 -7.57 -13.97 6.31
CA GLU A 80 -7.72 -13.77 7.76
C GLU A 80 -9.20 -13.69 8.18
N MET A 81 -10.04 -12.97 7.41
CA MET A 81 -11.49 -12.92 7.65
C MET A 81 -12.15 -14.29 7.50
N LYS A 82 -11.78 -15.08 6.47
CA LYS A 82 -12.29 -16.44 6.29
C LYS A 82 -11.89 -17.38 7.43
N ALA A 83 -10.64 -17.27 7.91
CA ALA A 83 -10.15 -18.07 9.02
C ALA A 83 -10.87 -17.73 10.34
N ALA A 84 -11.20 -16.45 10.55
CA ALA A 84 -11.95 -16.02 11.73
C ALA A 84 -13.43 -16.47 11.70
N ASP A 85 -14.02 -16.61 10.51
CA ASP A 85 -15.42 -17.02 10.33
C ASP A 85 -15.64 -18.55 10.40
N ASN A 86 -14.55 -19.34 10.31
CA ASN A 86 -14.57 -20.80 10.41
C ASN A 86 -13.66 -21.28 11.57
N PRO A 87 -14.14 -21.23 12.83
CA PRO A 87 -13.36 -21.56 14.03
C PRO A 87 -12.95 -23.04 14.13
#